data_AF-A0A7M3U4D4-F1
#
_entry.id   AF-A0A7M3U4D4-F1
#
_cell.length_a   1.000
_cell.length_b   1.000
_cell.length_c   1.000
_cell.angle_alpha   90.00
_cell.angle_beta   90.00
_cell.angle_gamma   90.00
#
_symmetry.space_group_name_H-M   'P 1'
#
loop_
_entity.id
_entity.type
_entity.pdbx_description
1 polymer ?
#
loop_
_entity_poly.entity_id
_entity_poly.type
_entity_poly.pdbx_seq_one_letter_code
_entity_poly.pdbx_strand_id
1 'polypeptide(L)'
;EVYFPRNNAVEWKPHCSKCDVCSSSKNWGKRKTTMHQNSVIKKRKLNVEHRKNNKNGKVSPLWKKNRTLNQIRNKCKQFHLDSNLLVVDYPSDFTKSFTCQVCEHILSDPLQTSCKHLFCKICILKYFKIMGCYCPSCRHTCFPTDLVPPVKSFLNILNSLVLKCVVTGCDEEILLGKYSQHIAKHKEIKGKDAYAPINKGGR
;
A
#
# COMPACT_ATOMS: atom_id res chain seq x y z
N GLU A 1 11.73 7.23 48.34
CA GLU A 1 11.47 6.99 46.89
C GLU A 1 10.44 5.87 46.72
N VAL A 2 9.81 5.71 45.55
CA VAL A 2 8.90 4.58 45.27
C VAL A 2 9.61 3.57 44.38
N TYR A 3 9.91 2.39 44.94
CA TYR A 3 10.61 1.31 44.26
C TYR A 3 9.67 0.58 43.30
N PHE A 4 9.99 0.59 42.00
CA PHE A 4 9.27 -0.19 40.98
C PHE A 4 10.09 -1.42 40.59
N PRO A 5 9.70 -2.64 41.03
CA PRO A 5 10.36 -3.86 40.58
C PRO A 5 10.19 -4.04 39.07
N ARG A 6 11.28 -4.42 38.41
CA ARG A 6 11.34 -4.62 36.96
C ARG A 6 10.48 -5.84 36.57
N ASN A 7 9.29 -5.61 36.01
CA ASN A 7 8.44 -6.69 35.52
C ASN A 7 9.14 -7.43 34.35
N ASN A 8 9.64 -8.62 34.65
CA ASN A 8 10.02 -9.60 33.64
C ASN A 8 8.82 -9.90 32.74
N ALA A 9 9.03 -10.05 31.43
CA ALA A 9 7.96 -10.37 30.51
C ALA A 9 7.33 -11.72 30.90
N VAL A 10 6.04 -11.70 31.27
CA VAL A 10 5.32 -12.92 31.67
C VAL A 10 5.13 -13.78 30.42
N GLU A 11 5.69 -14.98 30.42
CA GLU A 11 5.61 -15.91 29.30
C GLU A 11 4.15 -16.32 29.05
N TRP A 12 3.62 -15.98 27.87
CA TRP A 12 2.20 -16.13 27.59
C TRP A 12 1.87 -17.59 27.21
N LYS A 13 1.21 -18.30 28.11
CA LYS A 13 0.74 -19.68 27.87
C LYS A 13 -0.67 -19.69 27.27
N PRO A 14 -0.94 -20.48 26.22
CA PRO A 14 -2.28 -20.61 25.66
C PRO A 14 -3.26 -21.21 26.67
N HIS A 15 -4.53 -20.79 26.58
CA HIS A 15 -5.55 -21.15 27.55
C HIS A 15 -5.92 -22.65 27.49
N CYS A 16 -6.12 -23.26 28.66
CA CYS A 16 -6.72 -24.59 28.76
C CYS A 16 -8.23 -24.53 28.47
N SER A 17 -8.82 -25.62 27.98
CA SER A 17 -10.24 -25.72 27.57
C SER A 17 -11.26 -25.63 28.71
N LYS A 18 -10.80 -25.49 29.96
CA LYS A 18 -11.62 -25.29 31.17
C LYS A 18 -11.24 -23.97 31.83
N CYS A 19 -11.79 -22.87 31.34
CA CYS A 19 -11.60 -21.52 31.88
C CYS A 19 -12.96 -20.91 32.26
N ASP A 20 -13.16 -20.61 33.54
CA ASP A 20 -14.46 -20.13 34.06
C ASP A 20 -14.79 -18.68 33.67
N VAL A 21 -13.80 -17.93 33.20
CA VAL A 21 -13.99 -16.62 32.55
C VAL A 21 -14.58 -16.77 31.14
N CYS A 22 -14.32 -17.89 30.45
CA CYS A 22 -14.80 -18.13 29.08
C CYS A 22 -16.11 -18.94 29.05
N SER A 23 -16.28 -19.88 30.00
CA SER A 23 -17.43 -20.80 30.06
C SER A 23 -18.74 -20.15 30.54
N SER A 24 -18.68 -18.96 31.12
CA SER A 24 -19.82 -18.24 31.71
C SER A 24 -20.69 -17.48 30.70
N SER A 25 -20.36 -17.52 29.39
CA SER A 25 -21.15 -16.90 28.31
C SER A 25 -22.42 -17.70 27.93
N LYS A 26 -23.37 -17.80 28.87
CA LYS A 26 -24.68 -18.41 28.62
C LYS A 26 -25.44 -17.64 27.52
N ASN A 27 -25.86 -18.37 26.48
CA ASN A 27 -26.81 -18.03 25.42
C ASN A 27 -27.50 -16.65 25.53
N TRP A 28 -27.05 -15.66 24.74
CA TRP A 28 -27.77 -14.40 24.59
C TRP A 28 -29.09 -14.62 23.84
N GLY A 29 -30.17 -14.77 24.61
CA GLY A 29 -31.54 -14.84 24.10
C GLY A 29 -31.94 -13.57 23.35
N LYS A 30 -32.66 -13.74 22.24
CA LYS A 30 -33.21 -12.60 21.47
C LYS A 30 -34.24 -11.84 22.31
N ARG A 31 -34.07 -10.53 22.47
CA ARG A 31 -35.09 -9.66 23.09
C ARG A 31 -36.29 -9.44 22.17
N LYS A 32 -37.48 -9.62 22.76
CA LYS A 32 -38.83 -9.19 22.33
C LYS A 32 -39.25 -7.97 23.17
N THR A 33 -40.16 -7.07 22.78
CA THR A 33 -40.56 -6.53 21.45
C THR A 33 -41.30 -5.22 21.73
N THR A 34 -41.11 -4.17 20.93
CA THR A 34 -42.16 -3.14 20.76
C THR A 34 -42.22 -2.68 19.31
N MET A 35 -43.43 -2.40 18.83
CA MET A 35 -43.72 -2.23 17.40
C MET A 35 -43.68 -0.76 16.97
N HIS A 36 -43.26 -0.54 15.72
CA HIS A 36 -44.05 0.27 14.80
C HIS A 36 -44.13 -0.46 13.45
N GLN A 37 -45.26 -0.32 12.76
CA GLN A 37 -45.64 -1.14 11.60
C GLN A 37 -45.13 -0.58 10.26
N ASN A 38 -45.31 -1.39 9.22
CA ASN A 38 -45.33 -1.13 7.76
C ASN A 38 -44.25 -1.91 6.98
N SER A 39 -44.51 -2.58 5.86
CA SER A 39 -45.68 -3.37 5.41
C SER A 39 -45.25 -4.14 4.13
N VAL A 40 -45.69 -5.41 3.96
CA VAL A 40 -45.52 -6.24 2.72
C VAL A 40 -44.02 -6.55 2.38
N ILE A 41 -43.53 -7.77 2.08
CA ILE A 41 -43.87 -8.74 1.01
C ILE A 41 -43.48 -10.19 1.43
N LYS A 42 -44.11 -11.18 0.79
CA LYS A 42 -44.11 -12.63 1.07
C LYS A 42 -42.73 -13.30 1.22
N LYS A 43 -42.65 -14.27 2.15
CA LYS A 43 -41.58 -15.29 2.23
C LYS A 43 -41.85 -16.45 1.24
N ARG A 44 -40.79 -17.03 0.67
CA ARG A 44 -40.77 -18.43 0.18
C ARG A 44 -39.57 -19.14 0.81
N LYS A 45 -39.82 -20.23 1.55
CA LYS A 45 -38.76 -21.13 2.03
C LYS A 45 -38.42 -22.12 0.91
N LEU A 46 -37.13 -22.35 0.65
CA LEU A 46 -36.61 -23.58 0.05
C LEU A 46 -35.32 -23.99 0.76
N ASN A 47 -34.86 -25.21 0.48
CA ASN A 47 -34.23 -26.09 1.46
C ASN A 47 -32.73 -25.83 1.74
N VAL A 48 -32.23 -26.41 2.84
CA VAL A 48 -30.82 -26.41 3.22
C VAL A 48 -30.07 -27.49 2.45
N GLU A 49 -29.00 -27.12 1.76
CA GLU A 49 -27.90 -28.05 1.46
C GLU A 49 -26.58 -27.51 2.03
N HIS A 50 -26.01 -28.27 2.97
CA HIS A 50 -24.68 -28.01 3.50
C HIS A 50 -23.61 -28.40 2.48
N ARG A 51 -23.09 -27.44 1.72
CA ARG A 51 -21.84 -27.63 0.98
C ARG A 51 -20.67 -26.99 1.74
N LYS A 52 -20.07 -27.76 2.67
CA LYS A 52 -18.73 -27.45 3.20
C LYS A 52 -17.77 -27.31 2.02
N ASN A 53 -17.18 -26.13 1.85
CA ASN A 53 -16.06 -25.93 0.93
C ASN A 53 -15.00 -25.08 1.62
N ASN A 54 -14.05 -25.77 2.23
CA ASN A 54 -12.83 -25.19 2.77
C ASN A 54 -11.97 -24.67 1.60
N LYS A 55 -11.78 -23.35 1.48
CA LYS A 55 -10.90 -22.75 0.46
C LYS A 55 -10.09 -21.61 1.04
N ASN A 56 -8.93 -21.96 1.60
CA ASN A 56 -7.81 -21.03 1.77
C ASN A 56 -7.29 -20.62 0.39
N GLY A 57 -7.91 -19.60 -0.20
CA GLY A 57 -7.46 -18.96 -1.43
C GLY A 57 -7.28 -17.47 -1.20
N LYS A 58 -6.06 -16.96 -1.37
CA LYS A 58 -5.79 -15.51 -1.45
C LYS A 58 -6.39 -14.97 -2.75
N VAL A 59 -7.70 -14.74 -2.77
CA VAL A 59 -8.40 -14.13 -3.91
C VAL A 59 -7.95 -12.68 -4.00
N SER A 60 -7.00 -12.41 -4.89
CA SER A 60 -6.70 -11.05 -5.32
C SER A 60 -7.99 -10.44 -5.89
N PRO A 61 -8.39 -9.22 -5.48
CA PRO A 61 -9.63 -8.62 -5.95
C PRO A 61 -9.68 -8.55 -7.48
N LEU A 62 -10.81 -8.98 -8.06
CA LEU A 62 -11.01 -9.15 -9.51
C LEU A 62 -10.60 -7.91 -10.35
N TRP A 63 -10.69 -6.71 -9.76
CA TRP A 63 -10.33 -5.45 -10.40
C TRP A 63 -8.83 -5.29 -10.72
N LYS A 64 -7.92 -6.05 -10.06
CA LYS A 64 -6.48 -5.99 -10.35
C LYS A 64 -6.09 -6.41 -11.77
N LYS A 65 -7.01 -7.05 -12.54
CA LYS A 65 -6.77 -7.48 -13.93
C LYS A 65 -7.39 -6.56 -15.00
N ASN A 66 -7.81 -5.34 -14.65
CA ASN A 66 -8.39 -4.42 -15.64
C ASN A 66 -7.33 -3.89 -16.63
N ARG A 67 -7.65 -3.93 -17.94
CA ARG A 67 -6.81 -3.41 -19.05
C ARG A 67 -6.37 -1.96 -18.82
N THR A 68 -7.23 -1.13 -18.23
CA THR A 68 -6.99 0.27 -17.89
C THR A 68 -5.92 0.46 -16.82
N LEU A 69 -5.91 -0.39 -15.79
CA LEU A 69 -4.88 -0.35 -14.74
C LEU A 69 -3.52 -0.81 -15.24
N ASN A 70 -3.50 -1.85 -16.07
CA ASN A 70 -2.29 -2.26 -16.78
C ASN A 70 -1.73 -1.12 -17.64
N GLN A 71 -2.61 -0.33 -18.29
CA GLN A 71 -2.18 0.86 -19.04
C GLN A 71 -1.61 1.97 -18.14
N ILE A 72 -2.18 2.21 -16.95
CA ILE A 72 -1.61 3.16 -15.96
C ILE A 72 -0.23 2.66 -15.49
N ARG A 73 -0.13 1.40 -15.05
CA ARG A 73 1.12 0.78 -14.59
C ARG A 73 2.21 0.85 -15.65
N ASN A 74 1.91 0.43 -16.89
CA ASN A 74 2.87 0.45 -17.99
C ASN A 74 3.36 1.87 -18.31
N LYS A 75 2.48 2.88 -18.24
CA LYS A 75 2.89 4.30 -18.37
C LYS A 75 3.76 4.76 -17.21
N CYS A 76 3.52 4.29 -15.98
CA CYS A 76 4.29 4.67 -14.80
C CYS A 76 5.70 4.07 -14.74
N LYS A 77 6.02 3.02 -15.51
CA LYS A 77 7.36 2.40 -15.51
C LYS A 77 8.48 3.34 -15.96
N GLN A 78 8.15 4.36 -16.73
CA GLN A 78 9.10 5.37 -17.22
C GLN A 78 9.29 6.56 -16.27
N PHE A 79 8.57 6.60 -15.14
CA PHE A 79 8.54 7.77 -14.24
C PHE A 79 8.66 7.43 -12.75
N HIS A 80 8.25 6.23 -12.33
CA HIS A 80 8.34 5.78 -10.94
C HIS A 80 9.42 4.71 -10.81
N LEU A 81 9.95 4.55 -9.60
CA LEU A 81 10.96 3.54 -9.27
C LEU A 81 10.28 2.25 -8.81
N ASP A 82 10.71 1.11 -9.35
CA ASP A 82 10.20 -0.20 -8.95
C ASP A 82 10.64 -0.56 -7.52
N SER A 83 9.78 -1.28 -6.79
CA SER A 83 10.12 -1.76 -5.43
C SER A 83 11.29 -2.75 -5.42
N ASN A 84 11.59 -3.38 -6.55
CA ASN A 84 12.71 -4.32 -6.70
C ASN A 84 14.08 -3.63 -6.64
N LEU A 85 14.13 -2.30 -6.63
CA LEU A 85 15.37 -1.52 -6.48
C LEU A 85 15.78 -1.35 -5.01
N LEU A 86 14.96 -1.76 -4.05
CA LEU A 86 15.28 -1.67 -2.63
C LEU A 86 16.49 -2.56 -2.28
N VAL A 87 17.41 -2.00 -1.49
CA VAL A 87 18.56 -2.74 -0.96
C VAL A 87 18.13 -3.75 0.10
N VAL A 88 17.10 -3.41 0.89
CA VAL A 88 16.64 -4.19 2.05
C VAL A 88 15.40 -4.99 1.69
N ASP A 89 15.45 -6.30 1.95
CA ASP A 89 14.32 -7.23 1.81
C ASP A 89 13.29 -7.03 2.93
N TYR A 90 12.41 -6.05 2.74
CA TYR A 90 11.34 -5.77 3.68
C TYR A 90 10.19 -6.80 3.62
N PRO A 91 9.53 -7.11 4.76
CA PRO A 91 8.33 -7.94 4.79
C PRO A 91 7.24 -7.40 3.86
N SER A 92 6.51 -8.29 3.17
CA SER A 92 5.60 -7.89 2.09
C SER A 92 4.54 -6.85 2.48
N ASP A 93 4.12 -6.83 3.75
CA ASP A 93 3.12 -5.88 4.25
C ASP A 93 3.72 -4.50 4.54
N PHE A 94 5.01 -4.43 4.91
CA PHE A 94 5.75 -3.17 4.96
C PHE A 94 6.00 -2.63 3.54
N THR A 95 6.35 -3.49 2.58
CA THR A 95 6.52 -3.11 1.16
C THR A 95 5.23 -2.57 0.54
N LYS A 96 4.06 -3.10 0.93
CA LYS A 96 2.75 -2.56 0.53
C LYS A 96 2.45 -1.16 1.07
N SER A 97 3.09 -0.74 2.17
CA SER A 97 2.83 0.56 2.81
C SER A 97 3.41 1.74 2.03
N PHE A 98 4.54 1.54 1.35
CA PHE A 98 5.22 2.56 0.55
C PHE A 98 5.10 2.35 -0.97
N THR A 99 4.36 1.34 -1.42
CA THR A 99 4.06 1.10 -2.84
C THR A 99 2.64 1.54 -3.20
N CYS A 100 2.49 2.08 -4.41
CA CYS A 100 1.22 2.58 -4.91
C CYS A 100 0.29 1.43 -5.29
N GLN A 101 -0.88 1.31 -4.66
CA GLN A 101 -1.83 0.21 -4.92
C GLN A 101 -2.49 0.24 -6.32
N VAL A 102 -2.13 1.20 -7.18
CA VAL A 102 -2.59 1.31 -8.59
C VAL A 102 -1.51 0.92 -9.61
N CYS A 103 -0.24 1.29 -9.38
CA CYS A 103 0.86 0.99 -10.31
C CYS A 103 1.89 0.00 -9.75
N GLU A 104 1.82 -0.36 -8.48
CA GLU A 104 2.68 -1.33 -7.78
C GLU A 104 4.16 -0.90 -7.65
N HIS A 105 4.53 0.28 -8.17
CA HIS A 105 5.83 0.93 -7.98
C HIS A 105 5.89 1.71 -6.65
N ILE A 106 7.08 2.17 -6.24
CA ILE A 106 7.28 3.04 -5.06
C ILE A 106 6.48 4.34 -5.22
N LEU A 107 5.91 4.82 -4.11
CA LEU A 107 5.12 6.05 -4.09
C LEU A 107 5.92 7.28 -4.54
N SER A 108 5.43 7.96 -5.56
CA SER A 108 5.94 9.22 -6.10
C SER A 108 4.85 10.29 -6.01
N ASP A 109 5.15 11.41 -5.36
CA ASP A 109 4.18 12.43 -4.92
C ASP A 109 2.93 11.78 -4.28
N PRO A 110 3.08 11.15 -3.09
CA PRO A 110 2.01 10.38 -2.48
C PRO A 110 0.86 11.27 -2.01
N LEU A 111 -0.36 10.81 -2.30
CA LEU A 111 -1.59 11.33 -1.74
C LEU A 111 -2.30 10.25 -0.92
N GLN A 112 -2.81 10.66 0.24
CA GLN A 112 -3.63 9.89 1.14
C GLN A 112 -5.11 10.22 0.91
N THR A 113 -5.92 9.18 0.80
CA THR A 113 -7.38 9.29 0.73
C THR A 113 -7.99 9.42 2.13
N SER A 114 -9.27 9.85 2.21
CA SER A 114 -10.07 9.86 3.45
C SER A 114 -9.98 8.51 4.20
N CYS A 115 -10.13 7.41 3.47
CA CYS A 115 -9.98 6.03 3.95
C CYS A 115 -8.52 5.56 4.17
N LYS A 116 -7.58 6.50 4.31
CA LYS A 116 -6.17 6.34 4.70
C LYS A 116 -5.25 5.56 3.75
N HIS A 117 -5.73 5.11 2.59
CA HIS A 117 -4.93 4.46 1.55
C HIS A 117 -4.09 5.46 0.76
N LEU A 118 -2.90 5.01 0.32
CA LEU A 118 -1.88 5.82 -0.33
C LEU A 118 -1.70 5.47 -1.81
N PHE A 119 -1.52 6.52 -2.64
CA PHE A 119 -1.34 6.40 -4.08
C PHE A 119 -0.43 7.52 -4.61
N CYS A 120 0.29 7.30 -5.70
CA CYS A 120 0.93 8.40 -6.44
C CYS A 120 -0.15 9.35 -6.98
N LYS A 121 0.04 10.66 -6.87
CA LYS A 121 -0.89 11.70 -7.40
C LYS A 121 -1.32 11.44 -8.84
N ILE A 122 -0.36 11.16 -9.72
CA ILE A 122 -0.61 10.89 -11.14
C ILE A 122 -1.46 9.61 -11.32
N CYS A 123 -1.31 8.60 -10.46
CA CYS A 123 -2.06 7.35 -10.54
C CYS A 123 -3.52 7.52 -10.10
N ILE A 124 -3.76 8.14 -8.93
CA ILE A 124 -5.12 8.28 -8.39
C ILE A 124 -5.97 9.24 -9.24
N LEU A 125 -5.38 10.32 -9.74
CA LEU A 125 -6.08 11.26 -10.64
C LEU A 125 -6.40 10.64 -12.01
N LYS A 126 -5.50 9.79 -12.55
CA LYS A 126 -5.81 9.00 -13.77
C LYS A 126 -6.88 7.94 -13.50
N TYR A 127 -6.87 7.32 -12.32
CA TYR A 127 -7.88 6.35 -11.93
C TYR A 127 -9.27 6.99 -11.87
N PHE A 128 -9.42 8.10 -11.15
CA PHE A 128 -10.71 8.81 -11.02
C PHE A 128 -11.30 9.20 -12.38
N LYS A 129 -10.48 9.64 -13.34
CA LYS A 129 -10.93 9.98 -14.71
C LYS A 129 -11.45 8.79 -15.53
N ILE A 130 -10.98 7.57 -15.26
CA ILE A 130 -11.28 6.38 -16.10
C ILE A 130 -12.29 5.45 -15.42
N MET A 131 -12.21 5.33 -14.10
CA MET A 131 -12.92 4.33 -13.31
C MET A 131 -13.99 4.96 -12.41
N GLY A 132 -13.84 6.23 -12.00
CA GLY A 132 -14.75 6.95 -11.09
C GLY A 132 -14.16 7.26 -9.71
N CYS A 133 -14.86 8.08 -8.93
CA CYS A 133 -14.42 8.63 -7.63
C CYS A 133 -14.55 7.65 -6.46
N TYR A 134 -13.79 6.56 -6.49
CA TYR A 134 -13.67 5.60 -5.38
C TYR A 134 -12.22 5.16 -5.17
N CYS A 135 -11.89 4.83 -3.92
CA CYS A 135 -10.60 4.29 -3.55
C CYS A 135 -10.35 2.93 -4.26
N PRO A 136 -9.25 2.78 -5.03
CA PRO A 136 -8.90 1.50 -5.65
C PRO A 136 -8.84 0.34 -4.65
N SER A 137 -8.22 0.57 -3.48
CA SER A 137 -7.93 -0.48 -2.49
C SER A 137 -9.17 -1.03 -1.78
N CYS A 138 -10.09 -0.16 -1.32
CA CYS A 138 -11.23 -0.56 -0.48
C CYS A 138 -12.60 -0.19 -1.05
N ARG A 139 -12.67 0.48 -2.22
CA ARG A 139 -13.90 0.94 -2.89
C ARG A 139 -14.75 1.95 -2.11
N HIS A 140 -14.25 2.50 -1.01
CA HIS A 140 -14.88 3.64 -0.34
C HIS A 140 -14.92 4.85 -1.29
N THR A 141 -15.99 5.64 -1.23
CA THR A 141 -16.13 6.89 -2.00
C THR A 141 -14.99 7.86 -1.67
N CYS A 142 -14.37 8.44 -2.69
CA CYS A 142 -13.27 9.39 -2.51
C CYS A 142 -13.23 10.35 -3.69
N PHE A 143 -13.36 11.64 -3.41
CA PHE A 143 -13.30 12.70 -4.41
C PHE A 143 -11.86 13.22 -4.56
N PRO A 144 -11.52 13.88 -5.68
CA PRO A 144 -10.22 14.53 -5.87
C PRO A 144 -9.87 15.57 -4.79
N THR A 145 -10.90 16.20 -4.20
CA THR A 145 -10.82 17.16 -3.09
C THR A 145 -10.39 16.53 -1.77
N ASP A 146 -10.64 15.23 -1.58
CA ASP A 146 -10.39 14.52 -0.33
C ASP A 146 -8.94 13.97 -0.26
N LEU A 147 -8.15 14.25 -1.30
CA LEU A 147 -6.76 13.81 -1.42
C LEU A 147 -5.83 14.79 -0.72
N VAL A 148 -5.25 14.36 0.39
CA VAL A 148 -4.30 15.15 1.19
C VAL A 148 -2.89 14.54 1.10
N PRO A 149 -1.81 15.33 1.23
CA PRO A 149 -0.48 14.75 1.43
C PRO A 149 -0.46 13.93 2.73
N PRO A 150 0.24 12.78 2.78
CA PRO A 150 0.36 11.99 4.00
C PRO A 150 1.18 12.73 5.06
N VAL A 151 1.06 12.27 6.32
CA VAL A 151 1.78 12.83 7.46
C VAL A 151 3.29 12.88 7.24
N LYS A 152 3.94 13.94 7.75
CA LYS A 152 5.37 14.21 7.51
C LYS A 152 6.30 13.08 7.99
N SER A 153 5.94 12.37 9.06
CA SER A 153 6.68 11.19 9.53
C SER A 153 6.71 10.07 8.49
N PHE A 154 5.59 9.78 7.83
CA PHE A 154 5.53 8.82 6.73
C PHE A 154 6.39 9.27 5.54
N LEU A 155 6.31 10.57 5.17
CA LEU A 155 7.16 11.12 4.10
C LEU A 155 8.66 11.01 4.43
N ASN A 156 9.05 11.19 5.69
CA ASN A 156 10.43 11.03 6.10
C ASN A 156 10.88 9.56 5.99
N ILE A 157 10.07 8.61 6.46
CA ILE A 157 10.33 7.16 6.32
C ILE A 157 10.46 6.77 4.83
N LEU A 158 9.53 7.23 4.00
CA LEU A 158 9.55 7.00 2.55
C LEU A 158 10.85 7.53 1.91
N ASN A 159 11.26 8.75 2.22
CA ASN A 159 12.49 9.35 1.68
C ASN A 159 13.77 8.70 2.20
N SER A 160 13.72 8.00 3.34
CA SER A 160 14.83 7.23 3.92
C SER A 160 14.99 5.81 3.36
N LEU A 161 14.11 5.36 2.45
CA LEU A 161 14.30 4.07 1.76
C LEU A 161 15.56 4.11 0.90
N VAL A 162 16.40 3.08 1.00
CA VAL A 162 17.65 2.95 0.24
C VAL A 162 17.41 2.14 -1.03
N LEU A 163 17.83 2.68 -2.16
CA LEU A 163 17.65 2.11 -3.50
C LEU A 163 19.00 1.95 -4.21
N LYS A 164 19.16 0.84 -4.94
CA LYS A 164 20.27 0.65 -5.88
C LYS A 164 20.08 1.52 -7.12
N CYS A 165 21.17 2.05 -7.66
CA CYS A 165 21.12 2.75 -8.94
C CYS A 165 20.74 1.81 -10.10
N VAL A 166 20.02 2.33 -11.08
CA VAL A 166 19.67 1.62 -12.34
C VAL A 166 20.69 1.83 -13.46
N VAL A 167 21.71 2.66 -13.25
CA VAL A 167 22.72 2.99 -14.27
C VAL A 167 23.81 1.91 -14.26
N THR A 168 24.00 1.25 -15.40
CA THR A 168 25.07 0.27 -15.61
C THR A 168 26.44 0.84 -15.26
N GLY A 169 27.18 0.20 -14.36
CA GLY A 169 28.47 0.68 -13.87
C GLY A 169 28.39 1.62 -12.66
N CYS A 170 27.22 1.75 -12.02
CA CYS A 170 27.06 2.49 -10.78
C CYS A 170 26.44 1.60 -9.69
N ASP A 171 27.29 1.14 -8.77
CA ASP A 171 26.89 0.31 -7.63
C ASP A 171 26.57 1.13 -6.36
N GLU A 172 26.26 2.43 -6.51
CA GLU A 172 25.88 3.27 -5.38
C GLU A 172 24.50 2.91 -4.83
N GLU A 173 24.37 2.97 -3.50
CA GLU A 173 23.12 2.86 -2.75
C GLU A 173 22.66 4.24 -2.29
N ILE A 174 21.47 4.67 -2.72
CA ILE A 174 21.00 6.05 -2.58
C ILE A 174 19.64 6.11 -1.88
N LEU A 175 19.51 7.01 -0.92
CA LEU A 175 18.23 7.35 -0.29
C LEU A 175 17.25 7.90 -1.34
N LEU A 176 15.99 7.44 -1.34
CA LEU A 176 14.95 7.87 -2.28
C LEU A 176 14.85 9.40 -2.38
N GLY A 177 14.94 10.11 -1.26
CA GLY A 177 14.89 11.58 -1.23
C GLY A 177 16.05 12.30 -1.94
N LYS A 178 17.17 11.61 -2.22
CA LYS A 178 18.34 12.11 -2.95
C LYS A 178 18.50 11.48 -4.35
N TYR A 179 17.68 10.49 -4.70
CA TYR A 179 17.82 9.69 -5.91
C TYR A 179 17.78 10.53 -7.20
N SER A 180 16.92 11.56 -7.25
CA SER A 180 16.83 12.48 -8.39
C SER A 180 18.13 13.26 -8.64
N GLN A 181 18.82 13.68 -7.58
CA GLN A 181 20.10 14.41 -7.65
C GLN A 181 21.22 13.49 -8.12
N HIS A 182 21.24 12.24 -7.65
CA HIS A 182 22.20 11.23 -8.10
C HIS A 182 22.04 10.93 -9.60
N ILE A 183 20.81 10.72 -10.09
CA ILE A 183 20.55 10.49 -11.52
C ILE A 183 20.87 11.72 -12.39
N ALA A 184 20.78 12.95 -11.86
CA ALA A 184 21.21 14.15 -12.58
C ALA A 184 22.73 14.15 -12.84
N LYS A 185 23.56 13.80 -11.84
CA LYS A 185 25.01 13.69 -11.98
C LYS A 185 25.44 12.70 -13.07
N HIS A 186 24.76 11.56 -13.19
CA HIS A 186 24.99 10.59 -14.27
C HIS A 186 24.76 11.16 -15.68
N LYS A 187 23.80 12.09 -15.83
CA LYS A 187 23.56 12.77 -17.11
C LYS A 187 24.66 13.77 -17.44
N GLU A 188 25.16 14.49 -16.43
CA GLU A 188 26.25 15.45 -16.59
C GLU A 188 27.57 14.79 -16.97
N ILE A 189 27.91 13.65 -16.34
CA ILE A 189 29.13 12.88 -16.67
C ILE A 189 29.09 12.42 -18.13
N LYS A 190 28.01 11.74 -18.54
CA LYS A 190 27.82 11.31 -19.94
C LYS A 190 27.80 12.47 -20.94
N GLY A 191 27.37 13.66 -20.51
CA GLY A 191 27.41 14.88 -21.33
C GLY A 191 28.83 15.43 -21.51
N LYS A 192 29.70 15.31 -20.51
CA LYS A 192 31.11 15.74 -20.58
C LYS A 192 31.95 14.78 -21.43
N ASP A 193 31.73 13.48 -21.31
CA ASP A 193 32.42 12.47 -22.15
C ASP A 193 32.12 12.66 -23.65
N ALA A 194 30.92 13.16 -23.98
CA ALA A 194 30.51 13.49 -25.35
C ALA A 194 31.05 14.84 -25.87
N TYR A 195 31.61 15.69 -25.00
CA TYR A 195 32.10 17.03 -25.34
C TYR A 195 33.53 17.27 -24.82
N ALA A 196 34.39 16.25 -24.94
CA ALA A 196 35.84 16.44 -24.81
C ALA A 196 36.33 17.35 -25.95
N PRO A 197 36.89 18.55 -25.68
CA PRO A 197 37.42 19.40 -26.73
C PRO A 197 38.61 18.70 -27.39
N ILE A 198 38.47 18.37 -28.68
CA ILE A 198 39.59 17.88 -29.48
C ILE A 198 40.50 19.08 -29.74
N ASN A 199 41.41 19.35 -28.80
CA ASN A 199 42.48 20.34 -28.93
C ASN A 199 43.42 19.92 -30.07
N LYS A 200 43.03 20.24 -31.30
CA LYS A 200 43.93 20.26 -32.45
C LYS A 200 44.87 21.44 -32.29
N GLY A 201 45.97 21.23 -31.56
CA GLY A 201 47.10 22.15 -31.55
C GLY A 201 47.62 22.32 -32.98
N GLY A 202 47.28 23.43 -33.61
CA GLY A 202 47.85 23.88 -34.88
C GLY A 202 49.18 24.55 -34.61
N ARG A 203 50.21 24.09 -35.31
CA ARG A 203 51.59 24.59 -35.28
C ARG A 203 51.81 25.63 -36.39
#